data_AF-A0A1Y1N4Z5-F1
#
_entry.id   AF-A0A1Y1N4Z5-F1
#
_cell.length_a   1.000
_cell.length_b   1.000
_cell.length_c   1.000
_cell.angle_alpha   90.00
_cell.angle_beta   90.00
_cell.angle_gamma   90.00
#
_symmetry.space_group_name_H-M   'P 1'
#
loop_
_entity.id
_entity.type
_entity.pdbx_description
1 polymer ?
#
loop_
_entity_poly.entity_id
_entity_poly.type
_entity_poly.pdbx_seq_one_letter_code
_entity_poly.pdbx_strand_id
1 'polypeptide(L)'
;AAGLASSAAGYACFVYAIAQLYGVEGDITAIARRGSGSACRSIYGGWVQWHVGKSDDGSDSFATQIAGVSHWPEMRILTLVVNSSRKKCSSTDGMRRSIATSSLLKYRVDHVVKDRVEGIIRAIKEKDFKAFAEITMKDSNQFHAICSDTYPPLSYVNEVSRRIIELIHAYNELRGTTKVAYTFDAGPNACLYLLEEDVPEVVALIQYVFPSDTERVEYFKGLPINPGSLSDELKVKIDIPKQKPGSIKYIIYTDVGEGARVLNDDNEHLLNDCGNPKRLN
;
A
#
# COMPACT_ATOMS: atom_id res chain seq x y z
N ALA A 1 -6.36 10.95 10.90
CA ALA A 1 -5.36 9.93 10.56
C ALA A 1 -5.57 9.47 9.12
N ALA A 2 -4.48 9.19 8.37
CA ALA A 2 -4.55 8.73 6.97
C ALA A 2 -5.00 7.27 6.83
N GLY A 3 -4.97 6.47 7.91
CA GLY A 3 -5.34 5.04 7.85
C GLY A 3 -4.27 4.13 7.23
N LEU A 4 -3.02 4.61 7.12
CA LEU A 4 -1.87 3.89 6.59
C LEU A 4 -1.26 2.92 7.62
N ALA A 5 -0.39 2.01 7.17
CA ALA A 5 0.29 0.99 7.97
C ALA A 5 1.36 1.56 8.94
N SER A 6 0.95 2.44 9.87
CA SER A 6 1.84 3.14 10.80
C SER A 6 2.60 2.21 11.74
N SER A 7 2.04 1.05 12.10
CA SER A 7 2.71 0.08 12.97
C SER A 7 3.92 -0.57 12.30
N ALA A 8 3.87 -0.83 10.99
CA ALA A 8 4.96 -1.44 10.25
C ALA A 8 6.18 -0.52 10.22
N ALA A 9 6.00 0.72 9.75
CA ALA A 9 7.05 1.72 9.72
C ALA A 9 7.57 2.07 11.13
N GLY A 10 6.67 2.16 12.13
CA GLY A 10 7.04 2.46 13.51
C GLY A 10 7.95 1.40 14.12
N TYR A 11 7.61 0.12 14.01
CA TYR A 11 8.46 -0.96 14.54
C TYR A 11 9.75 -1.14 13.74
N ALA A 12 9.72 -0.94 12.42
CA ALA A 12 10.94 -0.97 11.61
C ALA A 12 11.91 0.14 12.04
N CYS A 13 11.42 1.37 12.21
CA CYS A 13 12.20 2.51 12.68
C CYS A 13 12.76 2.27 14.10
N PHE A 14 11.92 1.79 15.03
CA PHE A 14 12.34 1.49 16.38
C PHE A 14 13.46 0.44 16.41
N VAL A 15 13.28 -0.70 15.73
CA VAL A 15 14.28 -1.77 15.70
C VAL A 15 15.56 -1.29 15.02
N TYR A 16 15.45 -0.55 13.92
CA TYR A 16 16.61 0.02 13.23
C TYR A 16 17.39 0.99 14.14
N ALA A 17 16.71 1.92 14.81
CA ALA A 17 17.35 2.87 15.72
C ALA A 17 18.04 2.18 16.91
N ILE A 18 17.41 1.17 17.51
CA ILE A 18 17.98 0.39 18.61
C ILE A 18 19.17 -0.46 18.14
N ALA A 19 19.10 -1.03 16.94
CA ALA A 19 20.22 -1.76 16.36
C ALA A 19 21.43 -0.84 16.15
N GLN A 20 21.21 0.39 15.66
CA GLN A 20 22.27 1.40 15.53
C GLN A 20 22.84 1.81 16.89
N LEU A 21 21.98 2.03 17.90
CA LEU A 21 22.40 2.41 19.25
C LEU A 21 23.31 1.38 19.92
N TYR A 22 23.01 0.09 19.76
CA TYR A 22 23.75 -1.00 20.39
C TYR A 22 24.81 -1.65 19.48
N GLY A 23 24.99 -1.17 18.25
CA GLY A 23 25.93 -1.75 17.29
C GLY A 23 25.56 -3.18 16.88
N VAL A 24 24.27 -3.48 16.74
CA VAL A 24 23.81 -4.80 16.30
C VAL A 24 24.07 -4.96 14.81
N GLU A 25 24.93 -5.91 14.45
CA GLU A 25 25.22 -6.28 13.07
C GLU A 25 24.30 -7.42 12.58
N GLY A 26 24.15 -7.54 11.25
CA GLY A 26 23.39 -8.62 10.60
C GLY A 26 21.92 -8.29 10.31
N ASP A 27 21.11 -9.33 10.11
CA ASP A 27 19.70 -9.20 9.71
C ASP A 27 18.79 -8.91 10.92
N ILE A 28 18.29 -7.68 10.98
CA ILE A 28 17.35 -7.21 12.01
C ILE A 28 15.87 -7.38 11.62
N THR A 29 15.57 -7.94 10.44
CA THR A 29 14.20 -8.09 9.94
C THR A 29 13.39 -9.07 10.80
N ALA A 30 14.02 -10.13 11.31
CA ALA A 30 13.41 -11.08 12.23
C ALA A 30 13.04 -10.42 13.57
N ILE A 31 13.83 -9.44 14.03
CA ILE A 31 13.53 -8.65 15.24
C ILE A 31 12.33 -7.73 14.98
N ALA A 32 12.33 -7.00 13.86
CA ALA A 32 11.22 -6.12 13.46
C ALA A 32 9.89 -6.88 13.33
N ARG A 33 9.92 -8.11 12.76
CA ARG A 33 8.77 -9.00 12.62
C ARG A 33 8.05 -9.26 13.95
N ARG A 34 8.80 -9.34 15.07
CA ARG A 34 8.22 -9.63 16.40
C ARG A 34 7.35 -8.49 16.94
N GLY A 35 7.65 -7.24 16.56
CA GLY A 35 6.83 -6.10 16.93
C GLY A 35 5.58 -5.98 16.05
N SER A 36 5.78 -6.06 14.73
CA SER A 36 4.70 -6.12 13.74
C SER A 36 5.16 -6.94 12.55
N GLY A 37 4.40 -7.95 12.14
CA GLY A 37 4.84 -8.90 11.11
C GLY A 37 5.32 -8.22 9.83
N SER A 38 4.59 -7.22 9.34
CA SER A 38 4.97 -6.46 8.13
C SER A 38 6.14 -5.49 8.32
N ALA A 39 6.57 -5.18 9.54
CA ALA A 39 7.68 -4.26 9.79
C ALA A 39 9.01 -4.78 9.23
N CYS A 40 9.18 -6.10 9.14
CA CYS A 40 10.37 -6.71 8.54
C CYS A 40 10.61 -6.21 7.11
N ARG A 41 9.54 -5.95 6.34
CA ARG A 41 9.65 -5.49 4.95
C ARG A 41 10.03 -4.01 4.81
N SER A 42 9.89 -3.22 5.87
CA SER A 42 10.25 -1.80 5.88
C SER A 42 11.68 -1.54 6.34
N ILE A 43 12.46 -2.58 6.64
CA ILE A 43 13.89 -2.46 6.90
C ILE A 43 14.65 -2.10 5.61
N TYR A 44 14.31 -2.74 4.50
CA TYR A 44 14.90 -2.48 3.19
C TYR A 44 14.05 -1.52 2.36
N GLY A 45 14.70 -0.78 1.46
CA GLY A 45 14.04 -0.02 0.41
C GLY A 45 13.72 -0.86 -0.82
N GLY A 46 13.03 -0.26 -1.79
CA GLY A 46 12.72 -0.92 -3.05
C GLY A 46 11.63 -1.97 -2.93
N TRP A 47 11.86 -3.12 -3.53
CA TRP A 47 10.91 -4.23 -3.58
C TRP A 47 11.35 -5.31 -2.60
N VAL A 48 10.47 -5.72 -1.69
CA VAL A 48 10.86 -6.56 -0.54
C VAL A 48 9.91 -7.74 -0.37
N GLN A 49 10.47 -8.94 -0.22
CA GLN A 49 9.75 -10.16 0.11
C GLN A 49 9.89 -10.44 1.60
N TRP A 50 8.80 -10.87 2.26
CA TRP A 50 8.86 -11.56 3.55
C TRP A 50 8.70 -13.05 3.31
N HIS A 51 9.70 -13.83 3.71
CA HIS A 51 9.67 -15.29 3.68
C HIS A 51 8.89 -15.81 4.88
N VAL A 52 7.94 -16.72 4.64
CA VAL A 52 7.10 -17.27 5.72
C VAL A 52 7.92 -18.08 6.72
N GLY A 53 8.99 -18.74 6.26
CA GLY A 53 9.75 -19.71 7.04
C GLY A 53 9.03 -21.04 7.23
N LYS A 54 9.75 -22.05 7.69
CA LYS A 54 9.28 -23.40 8.01
C LYS A 54 9.75 -23.85 9.40
N SER A 55 10.78 -23.21 9.96
CA SER A 55 11.29 -23.55 11.29
C SER A 55 10.34 -23.07 12.38
N ASP A 56 10.08 -23.92 13.38
CA ASP A 56 9.18 -23.61 14.49
C ASP A 56 9.69 -22.45 15.36
N ASP A 57 11.01 -22.21 15.39
CA ASP A 57 11.62 -21.07 16.07
C ASP A 57 11.49 -19.75 15.28
N GLY A 58 11.01 -19.83 14.03
CA GLY A 58 10.85 -18.71 13.11
C GLY A 58 12.18 -18.08 12.66
N SER A 59 13.31 -18.77 12.79
CA SER A 59 14.63 -18.29 12.37
C SER A 59 14.72 -18.04 10.87
N ASP A 60 13.95 -18.75 10.07
CA ASP A 60 13.90 -18.65 8.60
C ASP A 60 12.74 -17.80 8.06
N SER A 61 12.06 -17.05 8.93
CA SER A 61 10.99 -16.12 8.57
C SER A 61 11.48 -14.66 8.57
N PHE A 62 12.19 -14.26 7.53
CA PHE A 62 12.87 -12.96 7.43
C PHE A 62 12.52 -12.24 6.12
N ALA A 63 12.95 -10.99 5.97
CA ALA A 63 12.73 -10.23 4.75
C ALA A 63 14.00 -10.18 3.87
N THR A 64 13.83 -10.13 2.56
CA THR A 64 14.93 -9.91 1.61
C THR A 64 14.52 -8.91 0.54
N GLN A 65 15.47 -8.10 0.08
CA GLN A 65 15.26 -7.23 -1.07
C GLN A 65 15.19 -8.07 -2.37
N ILE A 66 14.12 -7.90 -3.13
CA ILE A 66 13.92 -8.45 -4.47
C ILE A 66 14.67 -7.60 -5.49
N ALA A 67 14.54 -6.28 -5.39
CA ALA A 67 15.19 -5.29 -6.25
C ALA A 67 15.30 -3.93 -5.53
N GLY A 68 16.35 -3.17 -5.84
CA GLY A 68 16.60 -1.85 -5.23
C GLY A 68 15.63 -0.76 -5.68
N VAL A 69 15.71 0.41 -5.04
CA VAL A 69 14.85 1.58 -5.32
C VAL A 69 14.95 2.04 -6.77
N SER A 70 16.17 2.10 -7.30
CA SER A 70 16.45 2.51 -8.68
C SER A 70 16.07 1.47 -9.73
N HIS A 71 15.59 0.29 -9.34
CA HIS A 71 15.25 -0.77 -10.29
C HIS A 71 14.15 -0.34 -11.25
N TRP A 72 13.07 0.27 -10.76
CA TRP A 72 11.92 0.66 -11.57
C TRP A 72 11.54 2.13 -11.32
N PRO A 73 12.36 3.08 -11.82
CA PRO A 73 12.25 4.51 -11.48
C PRO A 73 10.99 5.17 -12.03
N GLU A 74 10.30 4.57 -12.99
CA GLU A 74 9.04 5.06 -13.55
C GLU A 74 7.83 4.69 -12.68
N MET A 75 7.97 3.77 -11.72
CA MET A 75 6.86 3.33 -10.87
C MET A 75 6.39 4.46 -9.95
N ARG A 76 5.08 4.68 -9.92
CA ARG A 76 4.41 5.69 -9.12
C ARG A 76 3.30 5.09 -8.29
N ILE A 77 3.01 5.76 -7.17
CA ILE A 77 2.03 5.33 -6.19
C ILE A 77 1.11 6.51 -5.87
N LEU A 78 -0.20 6.31 -6.05
CA LEU A 78 -1.23 7.25 -5.60
C LEU A 78 -2.05 6.59 -4.48
N THR A 79 -2.00 7.14 -3.27
CA THR A 79 -2.91 6.73 -2.20
C THR A 79 -4.12 7.66 -2.17
N LEU A 80 -5.30 7.12 -2.48
CA LEU A 80 -6.57 7.81 -2.37
C LEU A 80 -7.13 7.62 -0.96
N VAL A 81 -7.02 8.65 -0.12
CA VAL A 81 -7.50 8.59 1.26
C VAL A 81 -9.00 8.83 1.28
N VAL A 82 -9.77 7.76 1.47
CA VAL A 82 -11.24 7.80 1.42
C VAL A 82 -11.79 8.42 2.71
N ASN A 83 -12.81 9.26 2.56
CA ASN A 83 -13.55 9.81 3.68
C ASN A 83 -14.48 8.75 4.25
N SER A 84 -14.02 8.04 5.27
CA SER A 84 -14.76 6.96 5.91
C SER A 84 -14.74 7.08 7.43
N SER A 85 -15.77 6.53 8.07
CA SER A 85 -15.78 6.29 9.52
C SER A 85 -14.64 5.36 9.95
N ARG A 86 -14.26 5.42 11.22
CA ARG A 86 -13.17 4.61 11.81
C ARG A 86 -13.34 3.11 11.51
N LYS A 87 -12.20 2.43 11.30
CA LYS A 87 -12.09 0.99 11.06
C LYS A 87 -12.85 0.19 12.13
N LYS A 88 -13.75 -0.70 11.72
CA LYS A 88 -14.59 -1.51 12.63
C LYS A 88 -13.87 -2.67 13.31
N CYS A 89 -12.80 -3.22 12.71
CA CYS A 89 -12.04 -4.35 13.23
C CYS A 89 -10.54 -4.17 12.93
N SER A 90 -9.65 -4.44 13.90
CA SER A 90 -8.19 -4.35 13.69
C SER A 90 -7.70 -5.44 12.71
N SER A 91 -6.53 -5.24 12.10
CA SER A 91 -5.94 -6.28 11.23
C SER A 91 -5.59 -7.54 12.02
N THR A 92 -5.08 -7.42 13.25
CA THR A 92 -4.71 -8.54 14.11
C THR A 92 -5.92 -9.40 14.47
N ASP A 93 -7.02 -8.77 14.88
CA ASP A 93 -8.24 -9.51 15.24
C ASP A 93 -8.90 -10.09 13.99
N GLY A 94 -8.92 -9.32 12.90
CA GLY A 94 -9.47 -9.75 11.62
C GLY A 94 -8.75 -10.98 11.08
N MET A 95 -7.42 -10.96 10.99
CA MET A 95 -6.66 -12.08 10.43
C MET A 95 -6.77 -13.35 11.29
N ARG A 96 -6.79 -13.23 12.63
CA ARG A 96 -7.01 -14.37 13.54
C ARG A 96 -8.38 -15.00 13.33
N ARG A 97 -9.40 -14.17 13.16
CA ARG A 97 -10.76 -14.65 12.85
C ARG A 97 -10.82 -15.33 11.49
N SER A 98 -10.17 -14.78 10.47
CA SER A 98 -10.11 -15.41 9.14
C SER A 98 -9.43 -16.77 9.20
N ILE A 99 -8.33 -16.92 9.95
CA ILE A 99 -7.68 -18.22 10.18
C ILE A 99 -8.66 -19.22 10.80
N ALA A 100 -9.44 -18.79 11.79
CA ALA A 100 -10.35 -19.67 12.50
C ALA A 100 -11.62 -20.06 11.71
N THR A 101 -12.03 -19.27 10.72
CA THR A 101 -13.39 -19.37 10.16
C THR A 101 -13.49 -19.36 8.63
N SER A 102 -12.48 -18.89 7.91
CA SER A 102 -12.53 -18.83 6.43
C SER A 102 -11.94 -20.09 5.82
N SER A 103 -12.79 -20.85 5.10
CA SER A 103 -12.34 -21.99 4.31
C SER A 103 -11.51 -21.56 3.09
N LEU A 104 -11.81 -20.39 2.53
CA LEU A 104 -11.08 -19.83 1.37
C LEU A 104 -9.64 -19.43 1.73
N LEU A 105 -9.38 -19.02 2.97
CA LEU A 105 -8.03 -18.69 3.40
C LEU A 105 -7.10 -19.90 3.33
N LYS A 106 -7.57 -21.07 3.76
CA LYS A 106 -6.79 -22.31 3.69
C LYS A 106 -6.39 -22.63 2.26
N TYR A 107 -7.37 -22.61 1.34
CA TYR A 107 -7.09 -22.84 -0.09
C TYR A 107 -6.11 -21.82 -0.67
N ARG A 108 -6.24 -20.53 -0.32
CA ARG A 108 -5.32 -19.49 -0.78
C ARG A 108 -3.87 -19.78 -0.36
N VAL A 109 -3.66 -20.13 0.90
CA VAL A 109 -2.31 -20.43 1.44
C VAL A 109 -1.72 -21.66 0.75
N ASP A 110 -2.52 -22.72 0.61
CA ASP A 110 -2.05 -24.02 0.12
C ASP A 110 -1.81 -24.01 -1.41
N HIS A 111 -2.55 -23.20 -2.18
CA HIS A 111 -2.60 -23.33 -3.65
C HIS A 111 -2.43 -22.05 -4.46
N VAL A 112 -2.48 -20.86 -3.87
CA VAL A 112 -2.53 -19.61 -4.66
C VAL A 112 -1.33 -18.71 -4.42
N VAL A 113 -0.91 -18.54 -3.16
CA VAL A 113 0.07 -17.51 -2.80
C VAL A 113 1.44 -17.79 -3.41
N LYS A 114 1.88 -19.05 -3.45
CA LYS A 114 3.20 -19.42 -3.99
C LYS A 114 3.37 -18.95 -5.44
N ASP A 115 2.46 -19.33 -6.32
CA ASP A 115 2.54 -18.98 -7.74
C ASP A 115 2.42 -17.47 -7.98
N ARG A 116 1.62 -16.77 -7.15
CA ARG A 116 1.53 -15.30 -7.22
C ARG A 116 2.80 -14.61 -6.78
N VAL A 117 3.47 -15.11 -5.74
CA VAL A 117 4.77 -14.59 -5.28
C VAL A 117 5.82 -14.77 -6.36
N GLU A 118 5.93 -15.96 -6.95
CA GLU A 118 6.85 -16.23 -8.06
C GLU A 118 6.54 -15.33 -9.28
N GLY A 119 5.25 -15.21 -9.63
CA GLY A 119 4.78 -14.37 -10.72
C GLY A 119 5.09 -12.88 -10.53
N ILE A 120 4.82 -12.32 -9.34
CA ILE A 120 5.03 -10.89 -9.10
C ILE A 120 6.52 -10.55 -8.97
N ILE A 121 7.34 -11.46 -8.42
CA ILE A 121 8.80 -11.29 -8.39
C ILE A 121 9.35 -11.21 -9.81
N ARG A 122 8.89 -12.09 -10.71
CA ARG A 122 9.28 -12.05 -12.12
C ARG A 122 8.83 -10.75 -12.79
N ALA A 123 7.57 -10.35 -12.60
CA ALA A 123 7.04 -9.11 -13.15
C ALA A 123 7.84 -7.87 -12.69
N ILE A 124 8.24 -7.82 -11.41
CA ILE A 124 9.12 -6.78 -10.88
C ILE A 124 10.47 -6.80 -11.58
N LYS A 125 11.14 -7.97 -11.65
CA LYS A 125 12.46 -8.10 -12.27
C LYS A 125 12.48 -7.71 -13.74
N GLU A 126 11.42 -8.07 -14.47
CA GLU A 126 11.26 -7.81 -15.91
C GLU A 126 10.62 -6.44 -16.21
N LYS A 127 10.20 -5.69 -15.18
CA LYS A 127 9.41 -4.45 -15.30
C LYS A 127 8.13 -4.63 -16.14
N ASP A 128 7.53 -5.81 -16.09
CA ASP A 128 6.27 -6.10 -16.75
C ASP A 128 5.13 -5.50 -15.92
N PHE A 129 4.77 -4.25 -16.23
CA PHE A 129 3.70 -3.53 -15.54
C PHE A 129 2.37 -4.27 -15.63
N LYS A 130 2.06 -4.89 -16.78
CA LYS A 130 0.78 -5.58 -16.97
C LYS A 130 0.67 -6.78 -16.04
N ALA A 131 1.68 -7.65 -16.02
CA ALA A 131 1.70 -8.81 -15.12
C ALA A 131 1.71 -8.37 -13.65
N PHE A 132 2.48 -7.34 -13.30
CA PHE A 132 2.51 -6.76 -11.95
C PHE A 132 1.12 -6.26 -11.54
N ALA A 133 0.47 -5.49 -12.40
CA ALA A 133 -0.83 -4.88 -12.13
C ALA A 133 -1.94 -5.92 -11.96
N GLU A 134 -1.99 -6.91 -12.86
CA GLU A 134 -2.97 -7.99 -12.78
C GLU A 134 -2.83 -8.81 -11.50
N ILE A 135 -1.60 -9.21 -11.13
CA ILE A 135 -1.37 -9.96 -9.89
C ILE A 135 -1.74 -9.12 -8.68
N THR A 136 -1.36 -7.84 -8.65
CA THR A 136 -1.68 -6.90 -7.57
C THR A 136 -3.19 -6.80 -7.34
N MET A 137 -3.97 -6.56 -8.40
CA MET A 137 -5.43 -6.46 -8.30
C MET A 137 -6.09 -7.79 -7.91
N LYS A 138 -5.66 -8.91 -8.50
CA LYS A 138 -6.16 -10.26 -8.18
C LYS A 138 -5.85 -10.65 -6.73
N ASP A 139 -4.71 -10.20 -6.19
CA ASP A 139 -4.32 -10.46 -4.81
C ASP A 139 -5.09 -9.64 -3.80
N SER A 140 -5.27 -8.34 -4.08
CA SER A 140 -6.14 -7.48 -3.27
C SER A 140 -7.58 -8.01 -3.24
N ASN A 141 -8.15 -8.34 -4.40
CA ASN A 141 -9.52 -8.85 -4.49
C ASN A 141 -9.70 -10.15 -3.68
N GLN A 142 -8.76 -11.10 -3.80
CA GLN A 142 -8.86 -12.36 -3.08
C GLN A 142 -8.70 -12.19 -1.56
N PHE A 143 -7.84 -11.26 -1.12
CA PHE A 143 -7.75 -10.89 0.30
C PHE A 143 -9.10 -10.39 0.84
N HIS A 144 -9.80 -9.51 0.12
CA HIS A 144 -11.12 -9.01 0.54
C HIS A 144 -12.24 -10.05 0.38
N ALA A 145 -12.11 -11.01 -0.54
CA ALA A 145 -13.00 -12.17 -0.62
C ALA A 145 -12.90 -13.05 0.64
N ILE A 146 -11.68 -13.30 1.14
CA ILE A 146 -11.46 -14.02 2.40
C ILE A 146 -12.01 -13.25 3.60
N CYS A 147 -11.86 -11.93 3.61
CA CYS A 147 -12.48 -11.08 4.62
C CYS A 147 -14.01 -11.27 4.65
N SER A 148 -14.63 -11.42 3.48
CA SER A 148 -16.06 -11.64 3.34
C SER A 148 -16.50 -13.07 3.74
N ASP A 149 -15.66 -14.07 3.50
CA ASP A 149 -15.86 -15.48 3.88
C ASP A 149 -15.63 -15.75 5.39
N THR A 150 -14.93 -14.84 6.07
CA THR A 150 -14.71 -14.91 7.53
C THR A 150 -16.04 -14.79 8.30
N TYR A 151 -16.17 -15.40 9.49
CA TYR A 151 -17.40 -15.31 10.30
C TYR A 151 -17.14 -14.80 11.74
N PRO A 152 -17.83 -13.74 12.22
CA PRO A 152 -18.63 -12.80 11.44
C PRO A 152 -17.80 -12.05 10.39
N PRO A 153 -18.40 -11.65 9.26
CA PRO A 153 -17.68 -11.11 8.10
C PRO A 153 -16.97 -9.81 8.39
N LEU A 154 -15.84 -9.63 7.70
CA LEU A 154 -15.02 -8.43 7.72
C LEU A 154 -15.25 -7.66 6.42
N SER A 155 -15.58 -6.38 6.52
CA SER A 155 -15.74 -5.49 5.36
C SER A 155 -14.82 -4.28 5.51
N TYR A 156 -13.74 -4.25 4.74
CA TYR A 156 -12.80 -3.12 4.68
C TYR A 156 -13.08 -2.19 3.51
N VAL A 157 -13.41 -2.75 2.35
CA VAL A 157 -13.80 -2.00 1.15
C VAL A 157 -15.23 -1.47 1.29
N ASN A 158 -15.43 -0.21 0.94
CA ASN A 158 -16.74 0.45 0.96
C ASN A 158 -17.21 0.80 -0.47
N GLU A 159 -18.31 1.55 -0.59
CA GLU A 159 -18.85 1.95 -1.89
C GLU A 159 -17.89 2.83 -2.70
N VAL A 160 -17.18 3.76 -2.04
CA VAL A 160 -16.14 4.58 -2.69
C VAL A 160 -15.00 3.68 -3.20
N SER A 161 -14.57 2.69 -2.42
CA SER A 161 -13.56 1.70 -2.85
C SER A 161 -14.03 0.94 -4.10
N ARG A 162 -15.29 0.47 -4.13
CA ARG A 162 -15.86 -0.24 -5.29
C ARG A 162 -15.92 0.66 -6.53
N ARG A 163 -16.32 1.92 -6.36
CA ARG A 163 -16.33 2.89 -7.45
C ARG A 163 -14.92 3.14 -8.02
N ILE A 164 -13.89 3.16 -7.17
CA ILE A 164 -12.49 3.26 -7.62
C ILE A 164 -12.12 2.01 -8.44
N ILE A 165 -12.49 0.81 -7.98
CA ILE A 165 -12.26 -0.44 -8.73
C ILE A 165 -12.90 -0.39 -10.12
N GLU A 166 -14.18 0.01 -10.20
CA GLU A 166 -14.91 0.15 -11.47
C GLU A 166 -14.22 1.17 -12.39
N LEU A 167 -13.81 2.32 -11.85
CA LEU A 167 -13.11 3.36 -12.60
C LEU A 167 -11.80 2.85 -13.20
N ILE A 168 -10.99 2.11 -12.42
CA ILE A 168 -9.70 1.60 -12.88
C ILE A 168 -9.86 0.54 -13.98
N HIS A 169 -10.85 -0.36 -13.85
CA HIS A 169 -11.13 -1.34 -14.90
C HIS A 169 -11.61 -0.66 -16.18
N ALA A 170 -12.55 0.27 -16.08
CA ALA A 170 -13.04 1.03 -17.24
C ALA A 170 -11.91 1.81 -17.93
N TYR A 171 -11.04 2.46 -17.15
CA TYR A 171 -9.89 3.17 -17.70
C TYR A 171 -8.92 2.25 -18.45
N ASN A 172 -8.55 1.11 -17.86
CA ASN A 172 -7.66 0.13 -18.48
C ASN A 172 -8.27 -0.45 -19.77
N GLU A 173 -9.57 -0.74 -19.77
CA GLU A 173 -10.30 -1.22 -20.95
C GLU A 173 -10.27 -0.19 -22.08
N LEU A 174 -10.58 1.08 -21.78
CA LEU A 174 -10.55 2.17 -22.77
C LEU A 174 -9.16 2.44 -23.34
N ARG A 175 -8.09 2.15 -22.58
CA ARG A 175 -6.70 2.26 -23.05
C ARG A 175 -6.24 1.00 -23.80
N GLY A 176 -7.03 -0.07 -23.81
CA GLY A 176 -6.69 -1.35 -24.46
C GLY A 176 -5.54 -2.10 -23.79
N THR A 177 -5.06 -1.63 -22.64
CA THR A 177 -3.97 -2.22 -21.88
C THR A 177 -4.06 -1.83 -20.41
N THR A 178 -3.48 -2.64 -19.52
CA THR A 178 -3.47 -2.36 -18.08
C THR A 178 -2.47 -1.26 -17.78
N LYS A 179 -2.97 -0.05 -17.47
CA LYS A 179 -2.18 1.15 -17.14
C LYS A 179 -2.18 1.48 -15.65
N VAL A 180 -3.20 1.03 -14.92
CA VAL A 180 -3.31 1.28 -13.48
C VAL A 180 -3.69 0.00 -12.75
N ALA A 181 -3.03 -0.27 -11.64
CA ALA A 181 -3.39 -1.32 -10.69
C ALA A 181 -3.93 -0.70 -9.41
N TYR A 182 -4.93 -1.31 -8.80
CA TYR A 182 -5.36 -0.95 -7.44
C TYR A 182 -5.00 -2.06 -6.45
N THR A 183 -4.77 -1.66 -5.20
CA THR A 183 -4.76 -2.56 -4.04
C THR A 183 -5.34 -1.86 -2.82
N PHE A 184 -5.92 -2.65 -1.94
CA PHE A 184 -6.57 -2.23 -0.70
C PHE A 184 -6.07 -3.09 0.45
N ASP A 185 -5.56 -2.45 1.50
CA ASP A 185 -5.21 -3.08 2.77
C ASP A 185 -6.47 -3.28 3.64
N ALA A 186 -6.29 -3.41 4.95
CA ALA A 186 -7.38 -3.48 5.92
C ALA A 186 -8.03 -2.11 6.17
N GLY A 187 -8.58 -1.49 5.13
CA GLY A 187 -9.31 -0.22 5.13
C GLY A 187 -9.80 0.16 3.72
N PRO A 188 -10.57 1.25 3.57
CA PRO A 188 -11.19 1.61 2.30
C PRO A 188 -10.29 2.43 1.37
N ASN A 189 -9.12 2.87 1.84
CA ASN A 189 -8.17 3.63 1.02
C ASN A 189 -7.65 2.79 -0.14
N ALA A 190 -7.69 3.35 -1.34
CA ALA A 190 -7.07 2.73 -2.51
C ALA A 190 -5.61 3.14 -2.61
N CYS A 191 -4.72 2.18 -2.78
CA CYS A 191 -3.36 2.41 -3.25
C CYS A 191 -3.33 2.04 -4.74
N LEU A 192 -2.98 3.00 -5.59
CA LEU A 192 -2.87 2.80 -7.02
C LEU A 192 -1.40 2.75 -7.41
N TYR A 193 -1.04 1.75 -8.23
CA TYR A 193 0.23 1.70 -8.93
C TYR A 193 0.00 2.03 -10.40
N LEU A 194 0.89 2.84 -10.96
CA LEU A 194 0.90 3.27 -12.36
C LEU A 194 2.31 3.73 -12.74
N LEU A 195 2.57 3.91 -14.03
CA LEU A 195 3.81 4.52 -14.48
C LEU A 195 3.69 6.04 -14.51
N GLU A 196 4.81 6.73 -14.38
CA GLU A 196 4.89 8.20 -14.35
C GLU A 196 4.14 8.89 -15.50
N GLU A 197 4.22 8.33 -16.71
CA GLU A 197 3.53 8.86 -17.89
C GLU A 197 2.01 8.92 -17.74
N ASP A 198 1.41 8.01 -16.97
CA ASP A 198 -0.05 7.88 -16.84
C ASP A 198 -0.60 8.77 -15.69
N VAL A 199 0.27 9.29 -14.81
CA VAL A 199 -0.14 10.06 -13.61
C VAL A 199 -1.02 11.27 -13.94
N PRO A 200 -0.67 12.16 -14.89
CA PRO A 200 -1.45 13.37 -15.14
C PRO A 200 -2.90 13.06 -15.55
N GLU A 201 -3.09 12.08 -16.43
CA GLU A 201 -4.42 11.71 -16.95
C GLU A 201 -5.25 10.98 -15.88
N VAL A 202 -4.64 10.03 -15.16
CA VAL A 202 -5.33 9.27 -14.12
C VAL A 202 -5.76 10.18 -12.97
N VAL A 203 -4.93 11.14 -12.56
CA VAL A 203 -5.31 12.12 -11.53
C VAL A 203 -6.48 12.99 -12.02
N ALA A 204 -6.43 13.49 -13.25
CA ALA A 204 -7.53 14.27 -13.81
C ALA A 204 -8.84 13.47 -13.85
N LEU A 205 -8.75 12.18 -14.19
CA LEU A 205 -9.89 11.26 -14.22
C LEU A 205 -10.48 11.04 -12.82
N ILE A 206 -9.62 10.83 -11.82
CA ILE A 206 -10.03 10.70 -10.43
C ILE A 206 -10.73 11.98 -9.97
N GLN A 207 -10.20 13.16 -10.27
CA GLN A 207 -10.85 14.43 -9.89
C GLN A 207 -12.20 14.64 -10.59
N TYR A 208 -12.34 14.17 -11.83
CA TYR A 208 -13.60 14.26 -12.56
C TYR A 208 -14.69 13.39 -11.95
N VAL A 209 -14.36 12.16 -11.54
CA VAL A 209 -15.30 11.20 -10.94
C VAL A 209 -15.50 11.45 -9.44
N PHE A 210 -14.46 11.85 -8.73
CA PHE A 210 -14.44 12.11 -7.28
C PHE A 210 -14.04 13.58 -7.02
N PRO A 211 -14.92 14.54 -7.30
CA PRO A 211 -14.62 15.96 -7.09
C PRO A 211 -14.24 16.22 -5.62
N SER A 212 -13.27 17.10 -5.40
CA SER A 212 -12.96 17.59 -4.06
C SER A 212 -14.11 18.46 -3.53
N ASP A 213 -14.40 18.41 -2.24
CA ASP A 213 -15.38 19.28 -1.57
C ASP A 213 -14.83 20.68 -1.28
N THR A 214 -13.55 20.92 -1.55
CA THR A 214 -12.85 22.13 -1.12
C THR A 214 -11.86 22.67 -2.12
N GLU A 215 -11.76 24.00 -2.20
CA GLU A 215 -10.59 24.77 -2.67
C GLU A 215 -9.40 24.60 -1.69
N ARG A 216 -9.12 23.38 -1.21
CA ARG A 216 -8.05 23.15 -0.22
C ARG A 216 -6.70 23.13 -0.93
N VAL A 217 -5.80 23.94 -0.41
CA VAL A 217 -4.36 24.00 -0.76
C VAL A 217 -3.65 22.63 -0.61
N GLU A 218 -4.18 21.70 0.18
CA GLU A 218 -3.55 20.40 0.48
C GLU A 218 -4.27 19.15 -0.07
N TYR A 219 -5.12 19.26 -1.10
CA TYR A 219 -5.78 18.07 -1.67
C TYR A 219 -4.77 17.06 -2.24
N PHE A 220 -3.64 17.55 -2.75
CA PHE A 220 -2.50 16.74 -3.16
C PHE A 220 -1.37 16.87 -2.14
N LYS A 221 -0.77 15.75 -1.76
CA LYS A 221 0.35 15.65 -0.82
C LYS A 221 1.46 14.80 -1.42
N GLY A 222 2.70 15.02 -0.98
CA GLY A 222 3.86 14.28 -1.45
C GLY A 222 4.54 14.96 -2.63
N LEU A 223 4.90 14.20 -3.65
CA LEU A 223 5.53 14.73 -4.86
C LEU A 223 4.61 15.75 -5.57
N PRO A 224 5.15 16.74 -6.30
CA PRO A 224 4.34 17.66 -7.09
C PRO A 224 3.51 16.92 -8.15
N ILE A 225 2.23 17.28 -8.26
CA ILE A 225 1.33 16.74 -9.28
C ILE A 225 0.83 17.88 -10.15
N ASN A 226 0.96 17.70 -11.47
CA ASN A 226 0.30 18.54 -12.45
C ASN A 226 -0.82 17.72 -13.10
N PRO A 227 -2.09 17.88 -12.67
CA PRO A 227 -3.20 17.19 -13.31
C PRO A 227 -3.24 17.52 -14.81
N GLY A 228 -3.43 16.51 -15.64
CA GLY A 228 -3.63 16.68 -17.07
C GLY A 228 -5.03 17.21 -17.40
N SER A 229 -5.31 17.38 -18.68
CA SER A 229 -6.67 17.59 -19.18
C SER A 229 -7.29 16.26 -19.59
N LEU A 230 -8.59 16.09 -19.33
CA LEU A 230 -9.35 14.95 -19.85
C LEU A 230 -9.94 15.29 -21.21
N SER A 231 -9.70 14.43 -22.20
CA SER A 231 -10.40 14.52 -23.49
C SER A 231 -11.90 14.33 -23.30
N ASP A 232 -12.70 14.97 -24.14
CA ASP A 232 -14.16 14.82 -24.08
C ASP A 232 -14.59 13.40 -24.44
N GLU A 233 -13.82 12.73 -25.31
CA GLU A 233 -14.00 11.31 -25.61
C GLU A 233 -13.89 10.45 -24.34
N LEU A 234 -12.87 10.68 -23.50
CA LEU A 234 -12.69 9.90 -22.27
C LEU A 234 -13.82 10.18 -21.26
N LYS A 235 -14.27 11.44 -21.14
CA LYS A 235 -15.40 11.80 -20.26
C LYS A 235 -16.69 11.11 -20.66
N VAL A 236 -16.95 10.99 -21.97
CA VAL A 236 -18.14 10.31 -22.50
C VAL A 236 -18.03 8.80 -22.32
N LYS A 237 -16.86 8.22 -22.60
CA LYS A 237 -16.67 6.76 -22.62
C LYS A 237 -16.54 6.12 -21.24
N ILE A 238 -16.06 6.85 -20.22
CA ILE A 238 -15.81 6.23 -18.91
C ILE A 238 -17.10 5.75 -18.24
N ASP A 239 -18.25 6.38 -18.50
CA ASP A 239 -19.59 6.00 -18.01
C ASP A 239 -19.64 5.61 -16.50
N ILE A 240 -18.85 6.30 -15.68
CA ILE A 240 -18.86 6.14 -14.22
C ILE A 240 -19.59 7.32 -13.59
N PRO A 241 -20.66 7.09 -12.79
CA PRO A 241 -21.35 8.14 -12.07
C PRO A 241 -20.42 8.95 -11.17
N LYS A 242 -20.55 10.29 -11.25
CA LYS A 242 -19.84 11.20 -10.35
C LYS A 242 -20.23 10.93 -8.91
N GLN A 243 -19.22 10.88 -8.06
CA GLN A 243 -19.38 10.68 -6.63
C GLN A 243 -19.62 12.00 -5.91
N LYS A 244 -20.14 11.90 -4.70
CA LYS A 244 -20.34 13.06 -3.83
C LYS A 244 -19.00 13.78 -3.62
N PRO A 245 -18.95 15.13 -3.75
CA PRO A 245 -17.74 15.89 -3.44
C PRO A 245 -17.19 15.55 -2.05
N GLY A 246 -15.88 15.38 -1.94
CA GLY A 246 -15.18 15.06 -0.69
C GLY A 246 -15.24 13.57 -0.28
N SER A 247 -15.67 12.69 -1.17
CA SER A 247 -15.59 11.23 -0.97
C SER A 247 -14.14 10.74 -0.85
N ILE A 248 -13.21 11.41 -1.53
CA ILE A 248 -11.76 11.33 -1.31
C ILE A 248 -11.34 12.57 -0.53
N LYS A 249 -10.69 12.37 0.62
CA LYS A 249 -10.25 13.45 1.52
C LYS A 249 -9.03 14.19 0.97
N TYR A 250 -8.06 13.44 0.45
CA TYR A 250 -6.86 13.92 -0.24
C TYR A 250 -6.15 12.75 -0.92
N ILE A 251 -5.20 13.05 -1.79
CA ILE A 251 -4.37 12.11 -2.53
C ILE A 251 -2.91 12.29 -2.10
N ILE A 252 -2.23 11.18 -1.78
CA ILE A 252 -0.78 11.17 -1.57
C ILE A 252 -0.11 10.61 -2.82
N TYR A 253 0.79 11.37 -3.44
CA TYR A 253 1.60 10.95 -4.57
C TYR A 253 3.05 10.73 -4.15
N THR A 254 3.57 9.55 -4.44
CA THR A 254 4.92 9.14 -4.08
C THR A 254 5.45 8.11 -5.07
N ASP A 255 6.71 7.73 -4.92
CA ASP A 255 7.41 6.71 -5.68
C ASP A 255 7.95 5.59 -4.76
N VAL A 256 8.71 4.67 -5.35
CA VAL A 256 9.41 3.61 -4.60
C VAL A 256 10.50 4.27 -3.74
N GLY A 257 10.49 3.98 -2.43
CA GLY A 257 11.36 4.64 -1.47
C GLY A 257 12.51 3.79 -0.93
N GLU A 258 13.48 4.47 -0.32
CA GLU A 258 14.59 3.90 0.45
C GLU A 258 14.13 3.19 1.73
N GLY A 259 15.03 2.40 2.30
CA GLY A 259 14.82 1.71 3.58
C GLY A 259 14.97 2.64 4.79
N ALA A 260 15.04 2.04 5.97
CA ALA A 260 15.35 2.78 7.19
C ALA A 260 16.73 3.45 7.10
N ARG A 261 16.86 4.67 7.63
CA ARG A 261 18.08 5.47 7.54
C ARG A 261 18.41 6.15 8.88
N VAL A 262 19.70 6.38 9.11
CA VAL A 262 20.18 7.26 10.18
C VAL A 262 20.08 8.71 9.71
N LEU A 263 19.63 9.60 10.60
CA LEU A 263 19.65 11.04 10.38
C LEU A 263 20.86 11.61 11.13
N ASN A 264 21.67 12.40 10.44
CA ASN A 264 22.91 12.98 10.99
C ASN A 264 22.74 14.43 11.46
N ASP A 265 21.53 15.00 11.33
CA ASP A 265 21.23 16.35 11.78
C ASP A 265 20.65 16.30 13.21
N ASP A 266 21.34 16.92 14.17
CA ASP A 266 20.90 16.95 15.56
C ASP A 266 19.57 17.67 15.78
N ASN A 267 19.16 18.52 14.83
CA ASN A 267 17.85 19.17 14.86
C ASN A 267 16.70 18.17 14.66
N GLU A 268 16.96 17.04 14.00
CA GLU A 268 15.99 15.97 13.75
C GLU A 268 15.78 15.05 14.97
N HIS A 269 16.62 15.14 16.02
CA HIS A 269 16.41 14.37 17.25
C HIS A 269 15.05 14.69 17.86
N LEU A 270 14.28 13.65 18.19
CA LEU A 270 12.96 13.80 18.83
C LEU A 270 13.05 14.01 20.35
N LEU A 271 14.22 13.76 20.95
CA LEU A 271 14.51 13.94 22.38
C LEU A 271 15.42 15.15 22.59
N ASN A 272 15.25 15.85 23.71
CA ASN A 272 16.15 16.92 24.16
C ASN A 272 17.33 16.34 24.94
N ASP A 273 18.25 17.21 25.36
CA ASP A 273 19.49 16.82 26.07
C ASP A 273 19.24 16.11 27.41
N CYS A 274 18.05 16.27 27.98
CA CYS A 274 17.63 15.57 29.20
C CYS A 274 16.97 14.21 28.90
N GLY A 275 16.90 13.78 27.63
CA GLY A 275 16.23 12.55 27.21
C GLY A 275 14.70 12.64 27.17
N ASN A 276 14.12 13.83 27.29
CA ASN A 276 12.66 14.04 27.24
C ASN A 276 12.20 14.40 25.81
N PRO A 277 10.96 14.09 25.40
CA PRO A 277 10.44 14.50 24.10
C PRO A 277 10.52 16.02 23.89
N LYS A 278 11.08 16.46 22.75
CA LYS A 278 11.11 17.91 22.39
C LYS A 278 9.70 18.49 22.21
N ARG A 279 8.72 17.64 21.86
CA ARG A 279 7.30 18.00 21.71
C ARG A 279 6.45 17.04 22.53
N LEU A 280 5.82 17.56 23.58
CA LEU A 280 4.78 16.90 24.34
C LEU A 280 3.45 17.44 23.81
N ASN A 281 2.78 16.68 22.95
CA ASN A 281 1.39 16.97 22.57
C ASN A 281 0.44 16.39 23.61
#